data_AF-A0A2U1NAG9-F1
#
_entry.id   AF-A0A2U1NAG9-F1
#
_cell.length_a   1.000
_cell.length_b   1.000
_cell.length_c   1.000
_cell.angle_alpha   90.00
_cell.angle_beta   90.00
_cell.angle_gamma   90.00
#
_symmetry.space_group_name_H-M   'P 1'
#
loop_
_entity.id
_entity.type
_entity.pdbx_description
1 polymer ?
#
loop_
_entity_poly.entity_id
_entity_poly.type
_entity_poly.pdbx_seq_one_letter_code
_entity_poly.pdbx_strand_id
1 'polypeptide(L)'
;MNSLETTFTTFYEGWFNRHHDLQRQLTTDNGRQLRKLVEQASQHYHEYYQEKLTLIEEDVFLACSPPWFTSFEQALFWVTDFPPSLLFRFIKDLNMTNEQSSKVESMKVDTAKKETVIGDAMAMVQESLAVAPLYGLVNRVERLVDGEVSRLDDAMEDVKEAMREVIAEADGLRISVVKGVLEVLDVVQRVKFYAAVGQFRIRVRQVGLQMMATQGAV
;
A
#
# COMPACT_ATOMS: atom_id res chain seq x y z
N MET A 1 20.08 10.91 5.41
CA MET A 1 19.04 9.87 5.58
C MET A 1 18.37 10.11 6.91
N ASN A 2 17.05 10.30 6.92
CA ASN A 2 16.27 10.48 8.16
C ASN A 2 16.41 9.20 9.01
N SER A 3 16.45 9.31 10.34
CA SER A 3 16.52 8.13 11.23
C SER A 3 15.31 7.21 11.00
N LEU A 4 14.13 7.78 10.77
CA LEU A 4 12.91 7.04 10.49
C LEU A 4 12.97 6.29 9.16
N GLU A 5 13.44 6.96 8.10
CA GLU A 5 13.68 6.36 6.78
C GLU A 5 14.61 5.14 6.85
N THR A 6 15.70 5.26 7.60
CA THR A 6 16.67 4.16 7.76
C THR A 6 16.05 2.98 8.52
N THR A 7 15.31 3.25 9.59
CA THR A 7 14.59 2.24 10.37
C THR A 7 13.59 1.48 9.51
N PHE A 8 12.71 2.20 8.78
CA PHE A 8 11.68 1.56 7.99
C PHE A 8 12.25 0.82 6.77
N THR A 9 13.30 1.35 6.14
CA THR A 9 14.00 0.64 5.06
C THR A 9 14.55 -0.69 5.57
N THR A 10 15.19 -0.70 6.73
CA THR A 10 15.72 -1.91 7.35
C THR A 10 14.61 -2.90 7.69
N PHE A 11 13.50 -2.42 8.27
CA PHE A 11 12.32 -3.23 8.52
C PHE A 11 11.78 -3.87 7.24
N TYR A 12 11.55 -3.05 6.20
CA TYR A 12 10.97 -3.49 4.94
C TYR A 12 11.84 -4.54 4.25
N GLU A 13 13.17 -4.34 4.21
CA GLU A 13 14.09 -5.32 3.63
C GLU A 13 14.06 -6.65 4.40
N GLY A 14 14.07 -6.60 5.73
CA GLY A 14 13.93 -7.78 6.57
C GLY A 14 12.60 -8.49 6.37
N TRP A 15 11.51 -7.73 6.31
CA TRP A 15 10.16 -8.24 6.03
C TRP A 15 10.09 -8.89 4.64
N PHE A 16 10.65 -8.25 3.61
CA PHE A 16 10.64 -8.76 2.24
C PHE A 16 11.50 -10.02 2.08
N ASN A 17 12.59 -10.15 2.84
CA ASN A 17 13.36 -11.40 2.88
C ASN A 17 12.52 -12.54 3.47
N ARG A 18 11.81 -12.32 4.59
CA ARG A 18 10.87 -13.30 5.15
C ARG A 18 9.70 -13.59 4.19
N HIS A 19 9.32 -12.62 3.36
CA HIS A 19 8.30 -12.79 2.33
C HIS A 19 8.69 -13.85 1.30
N HIS A 20 9.96 -13.90 0.89
CA HIS A 20 10.47 -14.97 0.02
C HIS A 20 10.39 -16.36 0.66
N ASP A 21 10.70 -16.46 1.96
CA ASP A 21 10.58 -17.73 2.71
C ASP A 21 9.13 -18.20 2.82
N LEU A 22 8.21 -17.28 3.10
CA LEU A 22 6.79 -17.57 3.14
C LEU A 22 6.28 -18.01 1.75
N GLN A 23 6.70 -17.34 0.68
CA GLN A 23 6.33 -17.70 -0.69
C GLN A 23 6.78 -19.12 -1.06
N ARG A 24 8.00 -19.52 -0.66
CA ARG A 24 8.46 -20.90 -0.83
C ARG A 24 7.54 -21.88 -0.11
N GLN A 25 7.21 -21.63 1.16
CA GLN A 25 6.32 -22.50 1.94
C GLN A 25 4.93 -22.61 1.31
N LEU A 26 4.34 -21.50 0.86
CA LEU A 26 3.02 -21.46 0.21
C LEU A 26 2.97 -22.24 -1.12
N THR A 27 4.10 -22.40 -1.80
CA THR A 27 4.17 -23.09 -3.11
C THR A 27 4.62 -24.55 -3.02
N THR A 28 5.32 -24.94 -1.96
CA THR A 28 5.85 -26.30 -1.79
C THR A 28 5.04 -27.19 -0.85
N ASP A 29 4.08 -26.67 -0.10
CA ASP A 29 3.33 -27.47 0.88
C ASP A 29 2.42 -28.51 0.21
N ASN A 30 2.51 -29.75 0.69
CA ASN A 30 1.74 -30.89 0.16
C ASN A 30 0.34 -31.01 0.79
N GLY A 31 -0.22 -29.93 1.33
CA GLY A 31 -1.58 -29.89 1.89
C GLY A 31 -1.71 -30.23 3.37
N ARG A 32 -0.60 -30.39 4.11
CA ARG A 32 -0.63 -30.87 5.51
C ARG A 32 -0.78 -29.76 6.55
N GLN A 33 -0.38 -28.52 6.22
CA GLN A 33 -0.41 -27.40 7.18
C GLN A 33 -1.11 -26.15 6.62
N LEU A 34 -2.07 -26.32 5.71
CA LEU A 34 -2.70 -25.21 4.99
C LEU A 34 -3.29 -24.11 5.90
N ARG A 35 -3.95 -24.47 7.01
CA ARG A 35 -4.51 -23.46 7.95
C ARG A 35 -3.41 -22.63 8.59
N LYS A 36 -2.34 -23.28 9.05
CA LYS A 36 -1.17 -22.63 9.63
C LYS A 36 -0.51 -21.70 8.61
N LEU A 37 -0.39 -22.12 7.35
CA LEU A 37 0.15 -21.28 6.27
C LEU A 37 -0.70 -20.04 6.02
N VAL A 38 -2.03 -20.18 6.02
CA VAL A 38 -2.95 -19.04 5.91
C VAL A 38 -2.74 -18.08 7.08
N GLU A 39 -2.69 -18.59 8.31
CA GLU A 39 -2.46 -17.77 9.52
C GLU A 39 -1.10 -17.06 9.48
N GLN A 40 -0.03 -17.75 9.09
CA GLN A 40 1.29 -17.18 8.92
C GLN A 40 1.31 -16.07 7.86
N ALA A 41 0.63 -16.30 6.73
CA ALA A 41 0.53 -15.29 5.69
C ALA A 41 -0.29 -14.08 6.14
N SER A 42 -1.43 -14.29 6.80
CA SER A 42 -2.23 -13.21 7.38
C SER A 42 -1.41 -12.38 8.38
N GLN A 43 -0.69 -13.04 9.29
CA GLN A 43 0.15 -12.36 10.28
C GLN A 43 1.30 -11.59 9.63
N HIS A 44 1.91 -12.14 8.59
CA HIS A 44 3.00 -11.50 7.87
C HIS A 44 2.58 -10.19 7.20
N TYR A 45 1.41 -10.15 6.55
CA TYR A 45 0.89 -8.89 6.01
C TYR A 45 0.39 -7.95 7.11
N HIS A 46 -0.17 -8.47 8.19
CA HIS A 46 -0.60 -7.65 9.33
C HIS A 46 0.59 -6.89 9.94
N GLU A 47 1.72 -7.55 10.16
CA GLU A 47 2.97 -6.94 10.65
C GLU A 47 3.37 -5.73 9.78
N TYR A 48 3.33 -5.87 8.44
CA TYR A 48 3.65 -4.77 7.54
C TYR A 48 2.72 -3.57 7.70
N TYR A 49 1.40 -3.79 7.78
CA TYR A 49 0.46 -2.67 7.92
C TYR A 49 0.51 -2.02 9.31
N GLN A 50 0.90 -2.75 10.37
CA GLN A 50 1.11 -2.16 11.69
C GLN A 50 2.31 -1.21 11.69
N GLU A 51 3.45 -1.65 11.16
CA GLU A 51 4.63 -0.80 11.06
C GLU A 51 4.38 0.39 10.12
N LYS A 52 3.69 0.16 9.00
CA LYS A 52 3.30 1.24 8.07
C LYS A 52 2.43 2.29 8.75
N LEU A 53 1.50 1.89 9.63
CA LEU A 53 0.69 2.84 10.40
C LEU A 53 1.57 3.72 11.29
N THR A 54 2.52 3.14 12.03
CA THR A 54 3.48 3.92 12.84
C THR A 54 4.26 4.92 11.99
N LEU A 55 4.72 4.51 10.81
CA LEU A 55 5.37 5.40 9.85
C LEU A 55 4.45 6.56 9.41
N ILE A 56 3.18 6.29 9.09
CA ILE A 56 2.22 7.31 8.63
C ILE A 56 1.96 8.36 9.71
N GLU A 57 1.85 7.93 10.97
CA GLU A 57 1.69 8.84 12.12
C GLU A 57 2.91 9.75 12.31
N GLU A 58 4.11 9.20 12.14
CA GLU A 58 5.36 9.97 12.31
C GLU A 58 5.71 10.86 11.10
N ASP A 59 5.57 10.35 9.88
CA ASP A 59 5.88 11.05 8.63
C ASP A 59 5.04 10.52 7.45
N VAL A 60 3.87 11.14 7.27
CA VAL A 60 2.94 10.80 6.18
C VAL A 60 3.53 11.03 4.79
N PHE A 61 4.42 12.02 4.62
CA PHE A 61 5.04 12.28 3.32
C PHE A 61 6.02 11.17 2.94
N LEU A 62 6.77 10.66 3.92
CA LEU A 62 7.64 9.50 3.72
C LEU A 62 6.84 8.25 3.34
N ALA A 63 5.63 8.07 3.89
CA ALA A 63 4.72 7.00 3.48
C ALA A 63 4.18 7.15 2.04
N CYS A 64 4.02 8.40 1.57
CA CYS A 64 3.57 8.70 0.20
C CYS A 64 4.67 8.60 -0.86
N SER A 65 5.94 8.82 -0.49
CA SER A 65 7.09 8.65 -1.38
C SER A 65 8.17 7.79 -0.73
N PRO A 66 7.90 6.48 -0.55
CA PRO A 66 8.78 5.61 0.22
C PRO A 66 10.04 5.21 -0.56
N PRO A 67 11.26 5.55 -0.07
CA PRO A 67 12.50 5.32 -0.81
C PRO A 67 12.93 3.84 -0.89
N TRP A 68 12.36 2.96 -0.05
CA TRP A 68 12.64 1.52 -0.07
C TRP A 68 11.93 0.75 -1.21
N PHE A 69 11.04 1.42 -1.95
CA PHE A 69 10.40 0.88 -3.15
C PHE A 69 11.05 1.43 -4.41
N THR A 70 11.16 0.59 -5.44
CA THR A 70 11.60 1.00 -6.77
C THR A 70 10.59 1.96 -7.42
N SER A 71 11.02 2.78 -8.37
CA SER A 71 10.11 3.66 -9.12
C SER A 71 9.00 2.88 -9.86
N PHE A 72 9.31 1.66 -10.32
CA PHE A 72 8.33 0.76 -10.92
C PHE A 72 7.29 0.25 -9.92
N GLU A 73 7.68 -0.08 -8.68
CA GLU A 73 6.74 -0.41 -7.61
C GLU A 73 5.84 0.79 -7.28
N GLN A 74 6.43 1.97 -7.11
CA GLN A 74 5.70 3.20 -6.78
C GLN A 74 4.70 3.60 -7.89
N ALA A 75 5.02 3.36 -9.15
CA ALA A 75 4.12 3.63 -10.28
C ALA A 75 2.82 2.81 -10.26
N LEU A 76 2.76 1.75 -9.45
CA LEU A 76 1.58 0.89 -9.29
C LEU A 76 0.75 1.25 -8.04
N PHE A 77 1.18 2.25 -7.27
CA PHE A 77 0.47 2.65 -6.07
C PHE A 77 -0.83 3.37 -6.39
N TRP A 78 -1.83 3.06 -5.57
CA TRP A 78 -3.05 3.81 -5.41
C TRP A 78 -3.03 4.34 -3.97
N VAL A 79 -2.88 5.65 -3.78
CA VAL A 79 -2.62 6.28 -2.47
C VAL A 79 -1.21 5.98 -1.92
N THR A 80 -0.98 4.84 -1.26
CA THR A 80 0.33 4.48 -0.64
C THR A 80 0.74 3.01 -0.82
N ASP A 81 -0.08 2.20 -1.50
CA ASP A 81 0.24 0.80 -1.85
C ASP A 81 -0.66 0.38 -3.03
N PHE A 82 -0.63 -0.88 -3.47
CA PHE A 82 -1.46 -1.35 -4.58
C PHE A 82 -2.98 -1.16 -4.34
N PRO A 83 -3.79 -0.94 -5.39
CA PRO A 83 -5.24 -0.87 -5.27
C PRO A 83 -5.83 -2.23 -4.85
N PRO A 84 -6.72 -2.29 -3.85
CA PRO A 84 -7.34 -3.55 -3.40
C PRO A 84 -8.11 -4.31 -4.51
N SER A 85 -8.60 -3.64 -5.56
CA SER A 85 -9.26 -4.26 -6.71
C SER A 85 -8.31 -5.17 -7.51
N LEU A 86 -7.00 -4.94 -7.41
CA LEU A 86 -5.99 -5.82 -7.98
C LEU A 86 -6.06 -7.24 -7.38
N LEU A 87 -6.46 -7.36 -6.11
CA LEU A 87 -6.54 -8.65 -5.42
C LEU A 87 -7.51 -9.62 -6.10
N PHE A 88 -8.61 -9.11 -6.67
CA PHE A 88 -9.58 -9.94 -7.38
C PHE A 88 -9.02 -10.59 -8.64
N ARG A 89 -7.95 -10.03 -9.24
CA ARG A 89 -7.27 -10.67 -10.38
C ARG A 89 -6.60 -11.98 -9.98
N PHE A 90 -6.16 -12.12 -8.73
CA PHE A 90 -5.53 -13.34 -8.23
C PHE A 90 -6.53 -14.41 -7.81
N ILE A 91 -7.82 -14.08 -7.77
CA ILE A 91 -8.89 -14.98 -7.32
C ILE A 91 -9.57 -15.70 -8.50
N LYS A 92 -9.54 -15.09 -9.69
CA LYS A 92 -10.28 -15.56 -10.87
C LYS A 92 -9.98 -17.02 -11.25
N ASP A 93 -8.75 -17.47 -11.03
CA ASP A 93 -8.27 -18.80 -11.46
C ASP A 93 -8.32 -19.86 -10.34
N LEU A 94 -9.02 -19.60 -9.22
CA LEU A 94 -9.03 -20.46 -8.04
C LEU A 94 -10.08 -21.59 -8.06
N ASN A 95 -10.65 -21.95 -9.22
CA ASN A 95 -11.73 -22.94 -9.36
C ASN A 95 -12.86 -22.71 -8.34
N MET A 96 -13.43 -21.51 -8.35
CA MET A 96 -14.49 -21.10 -7.43
C MET A 96 -15.84 -21.76 -7.74
N THR A 97 -16.67 -21.95 -6.71
CA THR A 97 -18.08 -22.27 -6.91
C THR A 97 -18.85 -21.09 -7.50
N ASN A 98 -20.06 -21.32 -8.02
CA ASN A 98 -20.94 -20.25 -8.49
C ASN A 98 -21.29 -19.26 -7.36
N GLU A 99 -21.49 -19.77 -6.14
CA GLU A 99 -21.78 -18.94 -4.97
C GLU A 99 -20.58 -18.05 -4.59
N GLN A 100 -19.38 -18.63 -4.55
CA GLN A 100 -18.14 -17.88 -4.30
C GLN A 100 -17.92 -16.81 -5.38
N SER A 101 -18.10 -17.16 -6.66
CA SER A 101 -17.92 -16.23 -7.77
C SER A 101 -18.89 -15.05 -7.71
N SER A 102 -20.16 -15.30 -7.36
CA SER A 102 -21.16 -14.25 -7.17
C SER A 102 -20.79 -13.29 -6.03
N LYS A 103 -20.37 -13.83 -4.87
CA LYS A 103 -19.90 -13.02 -3.73
C LYS A 103 -18.68 -12.17 -4.10
N VAL A 104 -17.69 -12.77 -4.77
CA VAL A 104 -16.47 -12.07 -5.21
C VAL A 104 -16.78 -10.95 -6.20
N GLU A 105 -17.68 -11.16 -7.17
CA GLU A 105 -18.03 -10.11 -8.12
C GLU A 105 -18.75 -8.93 -7.43
N SER A 106 -19.65 -9.20 -6.48
CA SER A 106 -20.27 -8.15 -5.66
C SER A 106 -19.22 -7.35 -4.90
N MET A 107 -18.30 -8.03 -4.21
CA MET A 107 -17.22 -7.38 -3.47
C MET A 107 -16.33 -6.52 -4.37
N LYS A 108 -16.04 -7.00 -5.58
CA LYS A 108 -15.22 -6.29 -6.57
C LYS A 108 -15.89 -4.99 -7.02
N VAL A 109 -17.20 -5.03 -7.32
CA VAL A 109 -17.95 -3.83 -7.69
C VAL A 109 -17.96 -2.80 -6.56
N ASP A 110 -18.19 -3.24 -5.33
CA ASP A 110 -18.23 -2.35 -4.16
C ASP A 110 -16.83 -1.78 -3.83
N THR A 111 -15.78 -2.60 -3.99
CA THR A 111 -14.39 -2.14 -3.83
C THR A 111 -14.05 -1.07 -4.85
N ALA A 112 -14.38 -1.26 -6.13
CA ALA A 112 -14.08 -0.29 -7.18
C ALA A 112 -14.75 1.07 -6.92
N LYS A 113 -16.01 1.08 -6.44
CA LYS A 113 -16.70 2.32 -6.06
C LYS A 113 -15.98 3.06 -4.93
N LYS A 114 -15.57 2.33 -3.89
CA LYS A 114 -14.84 2.92 -2.75
C LYS A 114 -13.45 3.40 -3.16
N GLU A 115 -12.78 2.67 -4.05
CA GLU A 115 -11.49 3.08 -4.60
C GLU A 115 -11.58 4.42 -5.34
N THR A 116 -12.64 4.63 -6.13
CA THR A 116 -12.89 5.91 -6.79
C THR A 116 -13.06 7.04 -5.77
N VAL A 117 -13.92 6.85 -4.77
CA VAL A 117 -14.18 7.88 -3.74
C VAL A 117 -12.90 8.27 -2.98
N ILE A 118 -12.13 7.29 -2.52
CA ILE A 118 -10.88 7.51 -1.78
C ILE A 118 -9.81 8.12 -2.70
N GLY A 119 -9.74 7.68 -3.96
CA GLY A 119 -8.83 8.23 -4.96
C GLY A 119 -9.10 9.71 -5.24
N ASP A 120 -10.36 10.08 -5.43
CA ASP A 120 -10.79 11.46 -5.63
C ASP A 120 -10.48 12.32 -4.39
N ALA A 121 -10.67 11.77 -3.18
CA ALA A 121 -10.29 12.45 -1.94
C ALA A 121 -8.78 12.72 -1.87
N MET A 122 -7.93 11.75 -2.20
CA MET A 122 -6.48 11.96 -2.24
C MET A 122 -6.09 13.00 -3.28
N ALA A 123 -6.74 13.01 -4.45
CA ALA A 123 -6.50 14.02 -5.48
C ALA A 123 -6.82 15.44 -4.98
N MET A 124 -7.94 15.64 -4.28
CA MET A 124 -8.29 16.94 -3.68
C MET A 124 -7.26 17.40 -2.65
N VAL A 125 -6.75 16.49 -1.80
CA VAL A 125 -5.71 16.81 -0.82
C VAL A 125 -4.40 17.21 -1.54
N GLN A 126 -4.03 16.50 -2.60
CA GLN A 126 -2.85 16.80 -3.41
C GLN A 126 -2.97 18.12 -4.20
N GLU A 127 -4.17 18.48 -4.66
CA GLU A 127 -4.43 19.79 -5.27
C GLU A 127 -4.20 20.93 -4.26
N SER A 128 -4.66 20.76 -3.01
CA SER A 128 -4.43 21.73 -1.93
C SER A 128 -2.93 21.97 -1.67
N LEU A 129 -2.13 20.89 -1.65
CA LEU A 129 -0.67 20.96 -1.53
C LEU A 129 0.00 21.81 -2.62
N ALA A 130 -0.46 21.71 -3.86
CA ALA A 130 0.12 22.46 -4.96
C ALA A 130 -0.11 23.97 -4.83
N VAL A 131 -1.17 24.38 -4.13
CA VAL A 131 -1.54 25.79 -3.95
C VAL A 131 -0.88 26.42 -2.73
N ALA A 132 -0.60 25.65 -1.66
CA ALA A 132 -0.04 26.19 -0.42
C ALA A 132 1.28 26.98 -0.58
N PRO A 133 2.29 26.53 -1.36
CA PRO A 133 3.50 27.30 -1.62
C PRO A 133 3.26 28.60 -2.39
N LEU A 134 2.23 28.65 -3.24
CA LEU A 134 1.88 29.85 -4.02
C LEU A 134 1.35 30.97 -3.12
N TYR A 135 0.57 30.64 -2.09
CA TYR A 135 0.14 31.62 -1.08
C TYR A 135 1.34 32.20 -0.32
N GLY A 136 2.33 31.36 0.03
CA GLY A 136 3.58 31.82 0.65
C GLY A 136 4.37 32.78 -0.26
N LEU A 137 4.39 32.53 -1.57
CA LEU A 137 5.03 33.41 -2.56
C LEU A 137 4.30 34.74 -2.74
N VAL A 138 2.97 34.75 -2.80
CA VAL A 138 2.16 35.98 -2.92
C VAL A 138 2.32 36.87 -1.67
N ASN A 139 2.30 36.28 -0.47
CA ASN A 139 2.49 37.01 0.78
C ASN A 139 3.92 37.55 0.94
N ARG A 140 4.94 36.81 0.47
CA ARG A 140 6.34 37.26 0.44
C ARG A 140 6.59 38.49 -0.43
N VAL A 141 5.80 38.70 -1.48
CA VAL A 141 5.86 39.93 -2.29
C VAL A 141 5.33 41.12 -1.50
N GLU A 142 4.45 40.90 -0.52
CA GLU A 142 3.87 41.97 0.30
C GLU A 142 4.63 42.25 1.62
N ARG A 143 5.19 41.26 2.33
CA ARG A 143 5.66 41.51 3.72
C ARG A 143 6.83 40.63 4.20
N LEU A 144 8.00 41.24 4.39
CA LEU A 144 9.07 40.71 5.27
C LEU A 144 8.69 40.91 6.75
N VAL A 145 7.74 40.13 7.28
CA VAL A 145 7.39 40.17 8.71
C VAL A 145 7.45 38.76 9.30
N ASP A 146 8.24 38.66 10.37
CA ASP A 146 8.36 37.50 11.26
C ASP A 146 6.97 37.02 11.70
N GLY A 147 6.54 35.84 11.21
CA GLY A 147 5.18 35.30 11.38
C GLY A 147 4.60 34.52 10.20
N GLU A 148 5.18 34.62 8.99
CA GLU A 148 4.73 33.85 7.81
C GLU A 148 5.09 32.36 7.85
N VAL A 149 6.20 32.00 8.50
CA VAL A 149 6.67 30.60 8.61
C VAL A 149 5.63 29.76 9.36
N SER A 150 5.05 30.27 10.45
CA SER A 150 4.01 29.60 11.22
C SER A 150 2.78 29.24 10.38
N ARG A 151 2.31 30.15 9.52
CA ARG A 151 1.11 29.92 8.70
C ARG A 151 1.30 28.85 7.62
N LEU A 152 2.50 28.77 7.05
CA LEU A 152 2.84 27.70 6.11
C LEU A 152 2.97 26.36 6.82
N ASP A 153 3.56 26.34 8.01
CA ASP A 153 3.68 25.14 8.84
C ASP A 153 2.30 24.63 9.29
N ASP A 154 1.39 25.53 9.71
CA ASP A 154 0.01 25.18 10.07
C ASP A 154 -0.75 24.58 8.87
N ALA A 155 -0.67 25.24 7.71
CA ALA A 155 -1.30 24.73 6.48
C ALA A 155 -0.70 23.39 6.02
N MET A 156 0.60 23.18 6.24
CA MET A 156 1.25 21.92 5.95
C MET A 156 0.75 20.81 6.87
N GLU A 157 0.53 21.12 8.16
CA GLU A 157 0.01 20.16 9.11
C GLU A 157 -1.45 19.78 8.82
N ASP A 158 -2.29 20.75 8.43
CA ASP A 158 -3.66 20.47 7.98
C ASP A 158 -3.70 19.50 6.80
N VAL A 159 -2.80 19.68 5.83
CA VAL A 159 -2.69 18.72 4.71
C VAL A 159 -2.24 17.36 5.20
N LYS A 160 -1.18 17.29 6.03
CA LYS A 160 -0.70 15.99 6.53
C LYS A 160 -1.82 15.23 7.24
N GLU A 161 -2.64 15.92 8.01
CA GLU A 161 -3.79 15.31 8.67
C GLU A 161 -4.81 14.77 7.67
N ALA A 162 -5.18 15.57 6.66
CA ALA A 162 -6.06 15.11 5.60
C ALA A 162 -5.48 13.91 4.81
N MET A 163 -4.16 13.89 4.59
CA MET A 163 -3.50 12.73 3.98
C MET A 163 -3.57 11.49 4.88
N ARG A 164 -3.32 11.63 6.18
CA ARG A 164 -3.43 10.53 7.16
C ARG A 164 -4.83 9.92 7.15
N GLU A 165 -5.88 10.75 7.15
CA GLU A 165 -7.27 10.29 7.07
C GLU A 165 -7.54 9.48 5.80
N VAL A 166 -7.18 10.01 4.63
CA VAL A 166 -7.41 9.31 3.34
C VAL A 166 -6.60 8.02 3.26
N ILE A 167 -5.37 8.00 3.78
CA ILE A 167 -4.53 6.80 3.82
C ILE A 167 -5.15 5.74 4.75
N ALA A 168 -5.67 6.16 5.91
CA ALA A 168 -6.35 5.26 6.84
C ALA A 168 -7.59 4.62 6.20
N GLU A 169 -8.38 5.38 5.43
CA GLU A 169 -9.50 4.83 4.66
C GLU A 169 -9.03 3.84 3.59
N ALA A 170 -7.95 4.16 2.87
CA ALA A 170 -7.38 3.30 1.84
C ALA A 170 -6.87 1.96 2.42
N ASP A 171 -6.12 2.00 3.52
CA ASP A 171 -5.61 0.80 4.18
C ASP A 171 -6.74 0.02 4.87
N GLY A 172 -7.73 0.70 5.43
CA GLY A 172 -8.97 0.09 5.92
C GLY A 172 -9.71 -0.68 4.82
N LEU A 173 -9.82 -0.11 3.62
CA LEU A 173 -10.40 -0.80 2.47
C LEU A 173 -9.61 -2.06 2.12
N ARG A 174 -8.27 -1.98 2.03
CA ARG A 174 -7.40 -3.14 1.75
C ARG A 174 -7.60 -4.28 2.74
N ILE A 175 -7.60 -3.96 4.04
CA ILE A 175 -7.81 -4.94 5.11
C ILE A 175 -9.20 -5.58 4.98
N SER A 176 -10.24 -4.77 4.73
CA SER A 176 -11.62 -5.26 4.60
C SER A 176 -11.78 -6.21 3.40
N VAL A 177 -11.14 -5.92 2.26
CA VAL A 177 -11.19 -6.74 1.06
C VAL A 177 -10.49 -8.06 1.28
N VAL A 178 -9.29 -8.05 1.86
CA VAL A 178 -8.58 -9.30 2.20
C VAL A 178 -9.42 -10.14 3.14
N LYS A 179 -9.98 -9.55 4.20
CA LYS A 179 -10.83 -10.28 5.16
C LYS A 179 -12.03 -10.92 4.46
N GLY A 180 -12.78 -10.16 3.66
CA GLY A 180 -13.95 -10.69 2.94
C GLY A 180 -13.57 -11.78 1.93
N VAL A 181 -12.43 -11.65 1.25
CA VAL A 181 -11.94 -12.68 0.32
C VAL A 181 -11.66 -13.96 1.07
N LEU A 182 -10.94 -13.88 2.20
CA LEU A 182 -10.66 -15.05 3.01
C LEU A 182 -11.95 -15.69 3.55
N GLU A 183 -12.96 -14.91 3.94
CA GLU A 183 -14.26 -15.43 4.38
C GLU A 183 -14.99 -16.23 3.29
N VAL A 184 -14.84 -15.86 2.01
CA VAL A 184 -15.45 -16.56 0.86
C VAL A 184 -14.66 -17.81 0.46
N LEU A 185 -13.33 -17.76 0.51
CA LEU A 185 -12.45 -18.81 0.01
C LEU A 185 -12.29 -19.97 1.02
N ASP A 186 -12.18 -21.19 0.51
CA ASP A 186 -11.73 -22.35 1.31
C ASP A 186 -10.23 -22.30 1.58
N VAL A 187 -9.74 -23.16 2.49
CA VAL A 187 -8.33 -23.11 2.93
C VAL A 187 -7.31 -23.33 1.80
N VAL A 188 -7.63 -24.17 0.81
CA VAL A 188 -6.74 -24.43 -0.34
C VAL A 188 -6.71 -23.19 -1.24
N GLN A 189 -7.88 -22.61 -1.50
CA GLN A 189 -8.00 -21.37 -2.27
C GLN A 189 -7.28 -20.20 -1.58
N ARG A 190 -7.36 -20.07 -0.25
CA ARG A 190 -6.65 -19.03 0.52
C ARG A 190 -5.13 -19.14 0.38
N VAL A 191 -4.58 -20.36 0.44
CA VAL A 191 -3.14 -20.59 0.23
C VAL A 191 -2.73 -20.18 -1.19
N LYS A 192 -3.50 -20.58 -2.21
CA LYS A 192 -3.25 -20.20 -3.61
C LYS A 192 -3.35 -18.68 -3.82
N PHE A 193 -4.35 -18.05 -3.20
CA PHE A 193 -4.51 -16.59 -3.23
C PHE A 193 -3.28 -15.90 -2.66
N TYR A 194 -2.84 -16.27 -1.46
CA TYR A 194 -1.63 -15.70 -0.86
C TYR A 194 -0.37 -15.97 -1.68
N ALA A 195 -0.23 -17.17 -2.27
CA ALA A 195 0.88 -17.49 -3.15
C ALA A 195 0.89 -16.60 -4.41
N ALA A 196 -0.28 -16.33 -5.00
CA ALA A 196 -0.39 -15.47 -6.17
C ALA A 196 -0.06 -14.01 -5.83
N VAL A 197 -0.58 -13.48 -4.72
CA VAL A 197 -0.28 -12.12 -4.25
C VAL A 197 1.21 -11.96 -3.92
N GLY A 198 1.80 -12.93 -3.22
CA GLY A 198 3.21 -12.91 -2.87
C GLY A 198 4.13 -13.00 -4.09
N GLN A 199 3.79 -13.86 -5.06
CA GLN A 199 4.51 -13.94 -6.32
C GLN A 199 4.47 -12.63 -7.09
N PHE A 200 3.32 -11.97 -7.13
CA PHE A 200 3.18 -10.66 -7.75
C PHE A 200 4.12 -9.63 -7.10
N ARG A 201 4.08 -9.50 -5.76
CA ARG A 201 4.92 -8.54 -5.03
C ARG A 201 6.42 -8.79 -5.27
N ILE A 202 6.85 -10.05 -5.25
CA ILE A 202 8.22 -10.44 -5.60
C ILE A 202 8.57 -10.03 -7.02
N ARG A 203 7.69 -10.32 -7.99
CA ARG A 203 7.99 -10.07 -9.41
C ARG A 203 8.07 -8.59 -9.73
N VAL A 204 7.18 -7.78 -9.16
CA VAL A 204 7.20 -6.32 -9.34
C VAL A 204 8.54 -5.75 -8.86
N ARG A 205 8.99 -6.12 -7.66
CA ARG A 205 10.29 -5.65 -7.14
C ARG A 205 11.46 -6.09 -8.02
N GLN A 206 11.48 -7.35 -8.46
CA GLN A 206 12.52 -7.86 -9.35
C GLN A 206 12.62 -7.06 -10.65
N VAL A 207 11.49 -6.77 -11.28
CA VAL A 207 11.44 -5.97 -12.51
C VAL A 207 11.93 -4.55 -12.24
N GLY A 208 11.47 -3.91 -11.16
CA GLY A 208 11.93 -2.58 -10.78
C GLY A 208 13.45 -2.49 -10.58
N LEU A 209 14.04 -3.46 -9.87
CA LEU A 209 15.48 -3.53 -9.66
C LEU A 209 16.25 -3.74 -10.98
N GLN A 210 15.73 -4.56 -11.90
CA GLN A 210 16.32 -4.76 -13.22
C GLN A 210 16.30 -3.47 -14.07
N MET A 211 15.20 -2.72 -14.01
CA MET A 211 15.07 -1.44 -14.72
C MET A 211 16.09 -0.41 -14.21
N MET A 212 16.26 -0.30 -12.88
CA MET A 212 17.24 0.61 -12.28
C MET A 212 18.68 0.26 -12.67
N ALA A 213 19.04 -1.03 -12.66
CA ALA A 213 20.38 -1.48 -13.04
C ALA A 213 20.69 -1.17 -14.52
N THR A 214 19.68 -1.18 -15.39
CA THR A 214 19.85 -0.88 -16.82
C THR A 214 19.97 0.63 -17.08
N GLN A 215 19.27 1.46 -16.30
CA GLN A 215 19.32 2.92 -16.44
C GLN A 215 20.60 3.55 -15.88
N GLY A 216 21.26 2.91 -14.91
CA GLY A 216 22.55 3.36 -14.36
C GLY A 216 23.79 2.97 -15.18
N ALA A 217 23.61 2.31 -16.33
CA ALA A 217 24.69 1.83 -17.20
C ALA A 217 24.96 2.71 -18.43
N VAL A 218 24.39 3.93 -18.45
CA VAL A 218 24.52 4.92 -19.55
C VAL A 218 25.25 6.16 -19.06
#